data_AF-A0AA48L4B3-F1
#
_entry.id   AF-A0AA48L4B3-F1
#
_cell.length_a   1.000
_cell.length_b   1.000
_cell.length_c   1.000
_cell.angle_alpha   90.00
_cell.angle_beta   90.00
_cell.angle_gamma   90.00
#
_symmetry.space_group_name_H-M   'P 1'
#
loop_
_entity.id
_entity.type
_entity.pdbx_description
1 polymer ?
#
loop_
_entity_poly.entity_id
_entity_poly.type
_entity_poly.pdbx_seq_one_letter_code
_entity_poly.pdbx_strand_id
1 'polypeptide(L)'
;MFKARSNSTTSVGSTSSTCSTRSTQDMIAHIVAQEPNTIYLWSAGNVRVNGRDLGLDAVGALKLAGAMRCDHRFEFVRIDYLDTEGDEWKASYRVVA
;
A
#
# COMPACT_ATOMS: atom_id res chain seq x y z
N MET A 1 -52.71 -3.61 -1.93
CA MET A 1 -51.87 -2.77 -2.81
C MET A 1 -50.56 -2.47 -2.08
N PHE A 2 -49.44 -2.67 -2.79
CA PHE A 2 -48.02 -2.42 -2.46
C PHE A 2 -47.41 -3.18 -1.26
N LYS A 3 -46.17 -3.68 -1.26
CA LYS A 3 -45.19 -4.15 -2.27
C LYS A 3 -44.05 -4.70 -1.39
N ALA A 4 -43.57 -5.92 -1.62
CA ALA A 4 -42.41 -6.47 -0.91
C ALA A 4 -41.15 -5.63 -1.15
N ARG A 5 -40.25 -5.52 -0.15
CA ARG A 5 -38.80 -5.53 -0.42
C ARG A 5 -37.93 -5.83 0.82
N SER A 6 -37.26 -6.98 0.71
CA SER A 6 -35.88 -7.31 1.10
C SER A 6 -35.26 -6.71 2.37
N ASN A 7 -35.21 -7.57 3.39
CA ASN A 7 -34.01 -8.08 4.06
C ASN A 7 -32.68 -7.34 3.78
N SER A 8 -32.06 -6.82 4.83
CA SER A 8 -30.60 -6.64 4.90
C SER A 8 -30.13 -7.13 6.27
N THR A 9 -29.89 -8.42 6.33
CA THR A 9 -28.96 -9.03 7.28
C THR A 9 -27.66 -8.24 7.17
N THR A 10 -27.27 -7.51 8.23
CA THR A 10 -25.91 -7.00 8.37
C THR A 10 -24.99 -8.20 8.55
N SER A 11 -24.61 -8.79 7.43
CA SER A 11 -23.48 -9.70 7.36
C SER A 11 -22.25 -8.90 7.78
N VAL A 12 -21.75 -9.15 8.99
CA VAL A 12 -20.32 -9.03 9.28
C VAL A 12 -19.59 -10.09 8.45
N GLY A 13 -19.64 -9.89 7.13
CA GLY A 13 -18.98 -10.72 6.14
C GLY A 13 -17.54 -10.27 6.11
N SER A 14 -16.67 -11.15 6.58
CA SER A 14 -15.27 -11.30 6.21
C SER A 14 -14.60 -10.01 5.74
N THR A 15 -13.73 -9.45 6.58
CA THR A 15 -12.62 -8.59 6.14
C THR A 15 -11.69 -9.42 5.24
N SER A 16 -12.15 -9.79 4.04
CA SER A 16 -11.25 -10.09 2.95
C SER A 16 -10.55 -8.78 2.68
N SER A 17 -9.26 -8.76 2.96
CA SER A 17 -8.33 -7.73 2.52
C SER A 17 -8.52 -7.49 1.03
N THR A 18 -9.37 -6.52 0.70
CA THR A 18 -9.54 -5.99 -0.65
C THR A 18 -8.28 -5.21 -0.96
N CYS A 19 -7.23 -5.94 -1.27
CA CYS A 19 -5.92 -5.43 -1.63
C CYS A 19 -5.98 -4.84 -3.04
N SER A 20 -6.85 -3.85 -3.28
CA SER A 20 -6.97 -3.10 -4.54
C SER A 20 -8.14 -2.10 -4.47
N THR A 21 -7.88 -0.87 -4.02
CA THR A 21 -8.59 0.28 -4.60
C THR A 21 -7.99 0.52 -5.98
N ARG A 22 -8.81 0.75 -7.02
CA ARG A 22 -8.34 0.94 -8.41
C ARG A 22 -7.16 1.92 -8.51
N SER A 23 -7.18 3.00 -7.73
CA SER A 23 -6.10 3.98 -7.65
C SER A 23 -4.75 3.40 -7.21
N THR A 24 -4.74 2.45 -6.28
CA THR A 24 -3.51 1.83 -5.78
C THR A 24 -2.88 0.91 -6.83
N GLN A 25 -3.72 0.21 -7.60
CA GLN A 25 -3.23 -0.65 -8.68
C GLN A 25 -2.67 0.16 -9.85
N ASP A 26 -3.30 1.29 -10.18
CA ASP A 26 -2.78 2.24 -11.17
C ASP A 26 -1.42 2.80 -10.73
N MET A 27 -1.28 3.18 -9.46
CA MET A 27 0.00 3.64 -8.91
C MET A 27 1.08 2.55 -8.99
N ILE A 28 0.75 1.31 -8.65
CA ILE A 28 1.67 0.18 -8.79
C ILE A 28 2.15 0.04 -10.23
N ALA A 29 1.22 0.10 -11.20
CA ALA A 29 1.58 0.00 -12.62
C ALA A 29 2.50 1.16 -13.05
N HIS A 30 2.23 2.38 -12.58
CA HIS A 30 3.10 3.54 -12.82
C HIS A 30 4.48 3.40 -12.19
N ILE A 31 4.57 2.88 -10.96
CA ILE A 31 5.83 2.64 -10.29
C ILE A 31 6.62 1.62 -11.10
N VAL A 32 6.06 0.45 -11.41
CA VAL A 32 6.76 -0.59 -12.18
C VAL A 32 7.22 -0.09 -13.57
N ALA A 33 6.47 0.80 -14.22
CA ALA A 33 6.83 1.32 -15.54
C ALA A 33 8.07 2.25 -15.56
N GLN A 34 8.51 2.79 -14.42
CA GLN A 34 9.57 3.81 -14.35
C GLN A 34 10.98 3.26 -14.03
N GLU A 35 11.23 1.97 -14.27
CA GLU A 35 12.46 1.29 -13.83
C GLU A 35 13.77 1.99 -14.26
N PRO A 36 14.81 1.98 -13.38
CA PRO A 36 14.86 1.33 -12.08
C PRO A 36 14.18 2.15 -10.97
N ASN A 37 13.47 1.47 -10.06
CA ASN A 37 12.80 2.14 -8.94
C ASN A 37 13.28 1.64 -7.59
N THR A 38 13.81 2.57 -6.80
CA THR A 38 13.96 2.35 -5.36
C THR A 38 12.79 3.02 -4.65
N ILE A 39 12.10 2.25 -3.80
CA ILE A 39 10.93 2.72 -3.07
C ILE A 39 11.26 2.72 -1.58
N TYR A 40 10.91 3.81 -0.91
CA TYR A 40 11.10 3.97 0.53
C TYR A 40 9.77 4.28 1.19
N LEU A 41 9.48 3.59 2.29
CA LEU A 41 8.31 3.82 3.14
C LEU A 41 8.79 4.18 4.55
N TRP A 42 8.30 5.28 5.11
CA TRP A 42 8.59 5.68 6.48
C TRP A 42 7.43 5.34 7.43
N SER A 43 7.73 5.15 8.71
CA SER A 43 6.74 4.90 9.77
C SER A 43 5.67 5.99 9.88
N ALA A 44 6.02 7.24 9.57
CA ALA A 44 5.10 8.38 9.49
C ALA A 44 4.12 8.32 8.28
N GLY A 45 4.20 7.28 7.44
CA GLY A 45 3.34 7.14 6.26
C GLY A 45 3.81 7.93 5.04
N ASN A 46 5.08 8.37 4.98
CA ASN A 46 5.64 8.93 3.75
C ASN A 46 6.08 7.79 2.81
N VAL A 47 5.73 7.87 1.53
CA VAL A 47 6.24 6.97 0.48
C VAL A 47 6.99 7.78 -0.57
N ARG A 48 8.23 7.39 -0.84
CA ARG A 48 9.03 7.97 -1.91
C ARG A 48 9.42 6.93 -2.94
N VAL A 49 9.34 7.32 -4.21
CA VAL A 49 9.79 6.52 -5.35
C VAL A 49 10.87 7.31 -6.06
N ASN A 50 12.07 6.74 -6.19
CA ASN A 50 13.24 7.42 -6.74
C ASN A 50 13.51 8.79 -6.10
N GLY A 51 13.31 8.87 -4.78
CA GLY A 51 13.51 10.09 -4.00
C GLY A 51 12.37 11.12 -4.10
N ARG A 52 11.36 10.90 -4.95
CA ARG A 52 10.19 11.78 -5.08
C ARG A 52 9.08 11.34 -4.15
N ASP A 53 8.55 12.29 -3.38
CA ASP A 53 7.40 12.09 -2.51
C ASP A 53 6.12 11.88 -3.34
N LEU A 54 5.35 10.83 -2.99
CA LEU A 54 4.06 10.57 -3.63
C LEU A 54 2.92 11.43 -3.05
N GLY A 55 3.16 12.15 -1.96
CA GLY A 55 2.15 13.01 -1.33
C GLY A 55 0.93 12.26 -0.79
N LEU A 56 1.12 10.99 -0.43
CA LEU A 56 0.06 10.15 0.13
C LEU A 56 -0.17 10.52 1.60
N ASP A 57 -1.42 10.38 2.03
CA ASP A 57 -1.72 10.34 3.47
C ASP A 57 -1.31 8.98 4.06
N ALA A 58 -1.28 8.89 5.39
CA ALA A 58 -0.86 7.67 6.08
C ALA A 58 -1.71 6.44 5.69
N VAL A 59 -3.02 6.64 5.44
CA VAL A 59 -3.92 5.56 5.00
C VAL A 59 -3.59 5.10 3.58
N GLY A 60 -3.33 6.02 2.65
CA GLY A 60 -2.91 5.72 1.28
C GLY A 60 -1.56 5.02 1.24
N ALA A 61 -0.60 5.46 2.05
CA ALA A 61 0.70 4.83 2.20
C ALA A 61 0.59 3.40 2.73
N LEU A 62 -0.24 3.16 3.76
CA LEU A 62 -0.48 1.82 4.28
C LEU A 62 -1.13 0.89 3.24
N LYS A 63 -2.11 1.38 2.48
CA LYS A 63 -2.72 0.62 1.39
C LYS A 63 -1.73 0.27 0.30
N LEU A 64 -0.90 1.22 -0.11
CA LEU A 64 0.15 0.98 -1.11
C LEU A 64 1.18 -0.02 -0.59
N ALA A 65 1.63 0.11 0.66
CA ALA A 65 2.55 -0.83 1.29
C ALA A 65 1.99 -2.25 1.33
N GLY A 66 0.72 -2.40 1.70
CA GLY A 66 0.01 -3.68 1.66
C GLY A 66 -0.06 -4.26 0.25
N ALA A 67 -0.37 -3.43 -0.74
CA ALA A 67 -0.44 -3.85 -2.14
C ALA A 67 0.93 -4.26 -2.70
N MET A 68 2.00 -3.49 -2.43
CA MET A 68 3.37 -3.85 -2.81
C MET A 68 3.80 -5.15 -2.15
N ARG A 69 3.45 -5.39 -0.88
CA ARG A 69 3.79 -6.64 -0.18
C ARG A 69 3.10 -7.87 -0.79
N CYS A 70 1.95 -7.70 -1.42
CA CYS A 70 1.21 -8.77 -2.09
C CYS A 70 1.56 -8.93 -3.57
N ASP A 71 2.36 -8.02 -4.15
CA ASP A 71 2.69 -8.01 -5.56
C ASP A 71 4.11 -8.52 -5.78
N HIS A 72 4.25 -9.61 -6.53
CA HIS A 72 5.53 -10.31 -6.77
C HIS A 72 6.57 -9.45 -7.49
N ARG A 73 6.17 -8.34 -8.10
CA ARG A 73 7.08 -7.41 -8.78
C ARG A 73 7.84 -6.54 -7.80
N PHE A 74 7.47 -6.52 -6.52
CA PHE A 74 8.16 -5.78 -5.47
C PHE A 74 8.84 -6.74 -4.50
N GLU A 75 10.07 -6.44 -4.18
CA GLU A 75 10.85 -7.16 -3.18
C GLU A 75 11.19 -6.24 -2.02
N PHE A 76 10.93 -6.69 -0.80
CA PHE A 76 11.41 -6.02 0.41
C PHE A 76 12.92 -6.24 0.54
N VAL A 77 13.66 -5.14 0.65
CA VAL A 77 15.12 -5.16 0.75
C VAL A 77 15.58 -5.16 2.20
N ARG A 78 15.13 -4.19 2.99
CA ARG A 78 15.48 -4.03 4.41
C ARG A 78 14.61 -3.02 5.12
N ILE A 79 14.67 -3.02 6.45
CA ILE A 79 14.17 -1.96 7.32
C ILE A 79 15.36 -1.34 8.07
N ASP A 80 15.44 -0.01 8.04
CA ASP A 80 16.40 0.77 8.81
C ASP A 80 15.63 1.43 9.97
N TYR A 81 15.99 1.17 11.22
CA TYR A 81 15.50 1.89 12.39
C TYR A 81 16.30 3.19 12.57
N LEU A 82 15.60 4.29 12.77
CA LEU A 82 16.15 5.64 12.86
C LEU A 82 16.28 6.13 14.30
N ASP A 83 15.59 5.45 15.22
CA ASP A 83 15.60 5.66 16.66
C ASP A 83 15.99 4.36 17.40
N THR A 84 16.18 4.48 18.71
CA THR A 84 16.48 3.33 19.58
C THR A 84 15.24 2.58 20.03
N GLU A 85 14.07 3.22 19.98
CA GLU A 85 12.78 2.65 20.42
C GLU A 85 12.13 1.81 19.30
N GLY A 86 12.48 2.08 18.04
CA GLY A 86 12.00 1.36 16.87
C GLY A 86 10.72 1.92 16.27
N ASP A 87 10.25 3.07 16.75
CA ASP A 87 9.04 3.75 16.29
C ASP A 87 9.30 4.53 14.99
N GLU A 88 10.54 4.99 14.80
CA GLU A 88 10.99 5.64 13.57
C GLU A 88 11.73 4.65 12.69
N TRP A 89 11.10 4.25 11.59
CA TRP A 89 11.70 3.29 10.67
C TRP A 89 11.51 3.68 9.21
N LYS A 90 12.40 3.15 8.37
CA LYS A 90 12.37 3.29 6.92
C LYS A 90 12.52 1.92 6.25
N ALA A 91 11.46 1.44 5.62
CA ALA A 91 11.47 0.23 4.80
C ALA A 91 11.91 0.56 3.37
N SER A 92 12.78 -0.27 2.82
CA SER A 92 13.29 -0.17 1.45
C SER A 92 12.74 -1.31 0.61
N TYR A 93 12.23 -1.00 -0.58
CA TYR A 93 11.76 -1.96 -1.57
C TYR A 93 12.41 -1.69 -2.93
N ARG A 94 12.51 -2.73 -3.75
CA ARG A 94 12.93 -2.64 -5.15
C ARG A 94 11.91 -3.32 -6.05
N VAL A 95 11.86 -2.89 -7.31
CA VAL A 95 11.13 -3.60 -8.36
C VAL A 95 12.05 -4.67 -8.95
N VAL A 96 11.55 -5.88 -9.18
CA VAL A 96 12.36 -7.06 -9.55
C VAL A 96 12.13 -7.63 -10.96
N ALA A 97 11.22 -7.05 -11.75
CA ALA A 97 10.84 -7.46 -13.11
C ALA A 97 10.36 -8.91 -13.28
#